data_AF-A0A4U9HHA2-F1
#
_entry.id   AF-A0A4U9HHA2-F1
#
_cell.length_a   1.000
_cell.length_b   1.000
_cell.length_c   1.000
_cell.angle_alpha   90.00
_cell.angle_beta   90.00
_cell.angle_gamma   90.00
#
_symmetry.space_group_name_H-M   'P 1'
#
loop_
_entity.id
_entity.type
_entity.pdbx_description
1 polymer ?
#
loop_
_entity_poly.entity_id
_entity_poly.type
_entity_poly.pdbx_seq_one_letter_code
_entity_poly.pdbx_strand_id
1 'polypeptide(L)'
;MRKVSQYFYPQKQTQVMNEGWATFWHYTILNHLYDEGRVSERFMLEFLHSHTNVVYQPPYNSPYYNGINPYALGFAMFQDIKRICQSPTEEDRYWFPDFAGKDWLETLHFAMRDFKDESFISQFLSPKLMRDFRLFTRAGRRPQQLPGNLGIHNEAGYRAIRQELSAQYNLSNHEPNIQVWNVDLRGDRSLTLRYVPQERAPLDKSRREVMKHVYRLWGFDVILEQQNEDGSVELLERCPPRPSTL
;
A
#
# COMPACT_ATOMS: atom_id res chain seq x y z
N MET A 1 25.75 8.87 11.75
CA MET A 1 25.13 7.81 10.93
C MET A 1 24.01 8.43 10.09
N ARG A 2 24.10 8.36 8.75
CA ARG A 2 23.05 8.85 7.84
C ARG A 2 21.89 7.85 7.86
N LYS A 3 20.79 8.23 8.50
CA LYS A 3 19.51 7.49 8.59
C LYS A 3 18.75 7.59 7.25
N VAL A 4 19.36 7.19 6.14
CA VAL A 4 18.77 7.32 4.80
C VAL A 4 17.46 6.54 4.70
N SER A 5 17.36 5.37 5.34
CA SER A 5 16.12 4.60 5.38
C SER A 5 14.98 5.32 6.13
N GLN A 6 15.29 6.08 7.18
CA GLN A 6 14.28 6.86 7.91
C GLN A 6 13.74 8.03 7.07
N TYR A 7 14.52 8.53 6.10
CA TYR A 7 14.07 9.57 5.18
C TYR A 7 12.96 9.08 4.23
N PHE A 8 13.02 7.82 3.81
CA PHE A 8 12.02 7.22 2.91
C PHE A 8 10.79 6.67 3.62
N TYR A 9 10.83 6.56 4.96
CA TYR A 9 9.73 5.99 5.73
C TYR A 9 8.42 6.77 5.59
N PRO A 10 8.40 8.13 5.67
CA PRO A 10 7.18 8.90 5.44
C PRO A 10 6.64 8.80 4.00
N GLN A 11 7.53 8.71 3.00
CA GLN A 11 7.14 8.63 1.60
C GLN A 11 6.36 7.33 1.31
N LYS A 12 6.77 6.23 1.93
CA LYS A 12 6.07 4.94 1.81
C LYS A 12 4.68 4.97 2.46
N GLN A 13 4.48 5.76 3.52
CA GLN A 13 3.18 5.87 4.22
C GLN A 13 2.14 6.71 3.48
N THR A 14 2.54 7.38 2.40
CA THR A 14 1.73 8.33 1.65
C THR A 14 1.76 8.02 0.15
N GLN A 15 2.08 6.78 -0.25
CA GLN A 15 2.24 6.40 -1.64
C GLN A 15 0.94 6.60 -2.43
N VAL A 16 -0.18 6.05 -1.96
CA VAL A 16 -1.50 6.18 -2.62
C VAL A 16 -1.90 7.65 -2.71
N MET A 17 -1.73 8.38 -1.62
CA MET A 17 -2.06 9.81 -1.56
C MET A 17 -1.19 10.63 -2.51
N ASN A 18 0.13 10.44 -2.51
CA ASN A 18 1.04 11.22 -3.35
C ASN A 18 0.84 10.92 -4.83
N GLU A 19 0.74 9.64 -5.19
CA GLU A 19 0.52 9.23 -6.58
C GLU A 19 -0.86 9.67 -7.07
N GLY A 20 -1.89 9.51 -6.24
CA GLY A 20 -3.24 10.00 -6.50
C GLY A 20 -3.28 11.52 -6.67
N TRP A 21 -2.58 12.27 -5.81
CA TRP A 21 -2.57 13.74 -5.82
C TRP A 21 -1.94 14.29 -7.09
N ALA A 22 -0.77 13.75 -7.46
CA ALA A 22 -0.10 14.11 -8.70
C ALA A 22 -1.00 13.83 -9.92
N THR A 23 -1.61 12.65 -9.95
CA THR A 23 -2.49 12.22 -11.05
C THR A 23 -3.75 13.07 -11.14
N PHE A 24 -4.35 13.39 -10.00
CA PHE A 24 -5.53 14.23 -9.90
C PHE A 24 -5.27 15.64 -10.42
N TRP A 25 -4.18 16.29 -9.99
CA TRP A 25 -3.87 17.64 -10.44
C TRP A 25 -3.41 17.67 -11.89
N HIS A 26 -2.63 16.70 -12.32
CA HIS A 26 -2.22 16.58 -13.72
C HIS A 26 -3.46 16.48 -14.63
N TYR A 27 -4.41 15.60 -14.28
CA TYR A 27 -5.69 15.50 -14.97
C TYR A 27 -6.51 16.80 -14.90
N THR A 28 -6.67 17.37 -13.71
CA THR A 28 -7.50 18.56 -13.50
C THR A 28 -6.96 19.78 -14.25
N ILE A 29 -5.67 20.05 -14.16
CA ILE A 29 -5.03 21.22 -14.79
C ILE A 29 -5.05 21.08 -16.31
N LEU A 30 -4.75 19.91 -16.87
CA LEU A 30 -4.74 19.74 -18.32
C LEU A 30 -6.13 19.86 -18.94
N ASN A 31 -7.16 19.30 -18.29
CA ASN A 31 -8.54 19.52 -18.75
C ASN A 31 -8.93 21.00 -18.65
N HIS A 32 -8.55 21.70 -17.57
CA HIS A 32 -8.82 23.13 -17.44
C HIS A 32 -8.12 23.96 -18.54
N LEU A 33 -6.85 23.67 -18.84
CA LEU A 33 -6.12 24.31 -19.93
C LEU A 33 -6.76 24.02 -21.29
N TYR A 34 -7.35 22.84 -21.48
CA TYR A 34 -8.08 22.50 -22.70
C TYR A 34 -9.37 23.32 -22.81
N ASP A 35 -10.13 23.43 -21.73
CA ASP A 35 -11.36 24.24 -21.67
C ASP A 35 -11.07 25.73 -21.95
N GLU A 36 -9.90 26.23 -21.55
CA GLU A 36 -9.44 27.59 -21.87
C GLU A 36 -8.82 27.73 -23.29
N GLY A 37 -8.75 26.66 -24.07
CA GLY A 37 -8.15 26.66 -25.41
C GLY A 37 -6.62 26.84 -25.41
N ARG A 38 -5.94 26.57 -24.29
CA ARG A 38 -4.48 26.70 -24.15
C ARG A 38 -3.71 25.48 -24.66
N VAL A 39 -4.38 24.33 -24.79
CA VAL A 39 -3.81 23.10 -25.36
C VAL A 39 -4.70 22.56 -26.47
N SER A 40 -4.10 21.88 -27.44
CA SER A 40 -4.82 21.34 -28.60
C SER A 40 -5.51 20.01 -28.28
N GLU A 41 -6.54 19.66 -29.06
CA GLU A 41 -7.19 18.35 -28.99
C GLU A 41 -6.21 17.19 -29.21
N ARG A 42 -5.28 17.33 -30.16
CA ARG A 42 -4.22 16.33 -30.39
C ARG A 42 -3.39 16.06 -29.14
N PHE A 43 -2.97 17.13 -28.45
CA PHE A 43 -2.23 17.00 -27.20
C PHE A 43 -3.07 16.29 -26.14
N MET A 44 -4.37 16.61 -26.04
CA MET A 44 -5.26 15.95 -25.09
C MET A 44 -5.43 14.44 -25.38
N LEU A 45 -5.49 14.03 -26.65
CA LEU A 45 -5.55 12.60 -27.00
C LEU A 45 -4.28 11.84 -26.57
N GLU A 46 -3.10 12.42 -26.78
CA GLU A 46 -1.82 11.86 -26.33
C GLU A 46 -1.76 11.78 -24.80
N PHE A 47 -2.19 12.84 -24.11
CA PHE A 47 -2.30 12.87 -22.66
C PHE A 47 -3.24 11.80 -22.13
N LEU A 48 -4.47 11.70 -22.65
CA LEU A 48 -5.47 10.73 -22.20
C LEU A 48 -4.96 9.30 -22.37
N HIS A 49 -4.29 9.01 -23.50
CA HIS A 49 -3.65 7.70 -23.69
C HIS A 49 -2.62 7.40 -22.60
N SER A 50 -1.71 8.34 -22.31
CA SER A 50 -0.71 8.17 -21.25
C SER A 50 -1.35 8.05 -19.87
N HIS A 51 -2.36 8.88 -19.57
CA HIS A 51 -3.04 8.91 -18.28
C HIS A 51 -3.76 7.58 -18.02
N THR A 52 -4.55 7.10 -18.98
CA THR A 52 -5.29 5.83 -18.86
C THR A 52 -4.34 4.65 -18.62
N ASN A 53 -3.16 4.65 -19.24
CA ASN A 53 -2.16 3.60 -18.99
C ASN A 53 -1.62 3.64 -17.56
N VAL A 54 -1.41 4.84 -16.99
CA VAL A 54 -0.91 5.00 -15.60
C VAL A 54 -1.97 4.59 -14.58
N VAL A 55 -3.23 4.97 -14.78
CA VAL A 55 -4.34 4.67 -13.85
C VAL A 55 -5.03 3.34 -14.14
N TYR A 56 -4.47 2.52 -15.03
CA TYR A 56 -5.07 1.23 -15.37
C TYR A 56 -5.00 0.29 -14.16
N GLN A 57 -6.16 -0.21 -13.73
CA GLN A 57 -6.29 -1.27 -12.73
C GLN A 57 -6.72 -2.56 -13.44
N PRO A 58 -5.83 -3.57 -13.56
CA PRO A 58 -6.22 -4.88 -14.03
C PRO A 58 -7.34 -5.47 -13.13
N PRO A 59 -8.33 -6.18 -13.70
CA PRO A 59 -9.31 -6.89 -12.89
C PRO A 59 -8.65 -8.03 -12.12
N TYR A 60 -9.27 -8.45 -11.01
CA TYR A 60 -8.70 -9.47 -10.11
C TYR A 60 -8.39 -10.84 -10.76
N ASN A 61 -9.06 -11.14 -11.88
CA ASN A 61 -8.90 -12.38 -12.65
C ASN A 61 -7.87 -12.26 -13.79
N SER A 62 -7.21 -11.11 -13.92
CA SER A 62 -6.15 -10.90 -14.91
C SER A 62 -4.83 -11.55 -14.45
N PRO A 63 -4.06 -12.19 -15.35
CA PRO A 63 -2.71 -12.68 -15.02
C PRO A 63 -1.73 -11.54 -14.67
N TYR A 64 -2.06 -10.29 -15.02
CA TYR A 64 -1.25 -9.12 -14.74
C TYR A 64 -1.64 -8.42 -13.42
N TYR A 65 -2.61 -8.94 -12.68
CA TYR A 65 -3.02 -8.39 -11.39
C TYR A 65 -1.93 -8.65 -10.34
N ASN A 66 -1.32 -7.58 -9.82
CA ASN A 66 -0.29 -7.63 -8.78
C ASN A 66 -0.69 -6.82 -7.53
N GLY A 67 -1.99 -6.65 -7.30
CA GLY A 67 -2.53 -5.79 -6.26
C GLY A 67 -3.25 -4.57 -6.82
N ILE A 68 -3.60 -3.66 -5.92
CA ILE A 68 -4.27 -2.41 -6.28
C ILE A 68 -3.21 -1.41 -6.73
N ASN A 69 -3.41 -0.82 -7.89
CA ASN A 69 -2.59 0.23 -8.44
C ASN A 69 -2.81 1.52 -7.61
N PRO A 70 -1.78 2.02 -6.90
CA PRO A 70 -1.89 3.21 -6.07
C PRO A 70 -2.30 4.47 -6.86
N TYR A 71 -1.84 4.63 -8.12
CA TYR A 71 -2.30 5.70 -9.01
C TYR A 71 -3.81 5.62 -9.29
N ALA A 72 -4.31 4.41 -9.58
CA ALA A 72 -5.72 4.19 -9.90
C ALA A 72 -6.62 4.48 -8.69
N LEU A 73 -6.28 3.91 -7.53
CA LEU A 73 -7.04 4.08 -6.30
C LEU A 73 -7.00 5.53 -5.81
N GLY A 74 -5.81 6.11 -5.71
CA GLY A 74 -5.63 7.48 -5.23
C GLY A 74 -6.34 8.50 -6.12
N PHE A 75 -6.21 8.39 -7.44
CA PHE A 75 -6.92 9.25 -8.38
C PHE A 75 -8.43 9.14 -8.23
N ALA A 76 -8.96 7.92 -8.17
CA ALA A 76 -10.39 7.69 -8.00
C ALA A 76 -10.92 8.25 -6.68
N MET A 77 -10.17 8.09 -5.59
CA MET A 77 -10.51 8.66 -4.28
C MET A 77 -10.58 10.19 -4.30
N PHE A 78 -9.58 10.87 -4.87
CA PHE A 78 -9.63 12.34 -4.96
C PHE A 78 -10.73 12.86 -5.88
N GLN A 79 -10.98 12.18 -7.00
CA GLN A 79 -12.12 12.51 -7.87
C GLN A 79 -13.46 12.30 -7.16
N ASP A 80 -13.57 11.25 -6.35
CA ASP A 80 -14.80 10.97 -5.61
C ASP A 80 -15.02 11.96 -4.47
N ILE A 81 -13.98 12.39 -3.74
CA ILE A 81 -14.09 13.49 -2.76
C ILE A 81 -14.62 14.76 -3.45
N LYS A 82 -14.02 15.14 -4.60
CA LYS A 82 -14.49 16.29 -5.38
C LYS A 82 -15.96 16.13 -5.79
N ARG A 83 -16.35 14.96 -6.29
CA ARG A 83 -17.74 14.64 -6.65
C ARG A 83 -18.68 14.74 -5.44
N ILE A 84 -18.32 14.19 -4.28
CA ILE A 84 -19.13 14.23 -3.05
C ILE A 84 -19.33 15.66 -2.57
N CYS A 85 -18.30 16.50 -2.69
CA CYS A 85 -18.40 17.92 -2.36
C CYS A 85 -19.32 18.68 -3.34
N GLN A 86 -19.22 18.42 -4.64
CA GLN A 86 -19.97 19.17 -5.67
C GLN A 86 -21.40 18.66 -5.93
N SER A 87 -21.61 17.35 -5.84
CA SER A 87 -22.87 16.68 -6.20
C SER A 87 -23.07 15.41 -5.36
N PRO A 88 -23.29 15.57 -4.04
CA PRO A 88 -23.47 14.43 -3.14
C PRO A 88 -24.80 13.71 -3.37
N THR A 89 -24.75 12.38 -3.36
CA THR A 89 -25.93 11.51 -3.29
C THR A 89 -26.39 11.33 -1.84
N GLU A 90 -27.55 10.71 -1.62
CA GLU A 90 -28.02 10.38 -0.27
C GLU A 90 -27.05 9.42 0.46
N GLU A 91 -26.47 8.44 -0.26
CA GLU A 91 -25.45 7.55 0.30
C GLU A 91 -24.21 8.34 0.73
N ASP A 92 -23.77 9.32 -0.06
CA ASP A 92 -22.61 10.14 0.29
C ASP A 92 -22.89 11.01 1.53
N ARG A 93 -24.10 11.57 1.66
CA ARG A 93 -24.49 12.35 2.85
C ARG A 93 -24.54 11.50 4.11
N TYR A 94 -24.95 10.24 3.98
CA TYR A 94 -24.97 9.30 5.10
C TYR A 94 -23.55 8.89 5.53
N TRP A 95 -22.67 8.59 4.58
CA TRP A 95 -21.31 8.11 4.87
C TRP A 95 -20.31 9.23 5.19
N PHE A 96 -20.53 10.43 4.63
CA PHE A 96 -19.62 11.57 4.71
C PHE A 96 -20.34 12.86 5.09
N PRO A 97 -21.08 12.90 6.22
CA PRO A 97 -21.84 14.09 6.63
C PRO A 97 -20.92 15.29 6.85
N ASP A 98 -19.64 15.06 7.17
CA ASP A 98 -18.68 16.11 7.49
C ASP A 98 -18.22 16.91 6.28
N PHE A 99 -18.32 16.40 5.05
CA PHE A 99 -17.83 17.12 3.86
C PHE A 99 -18.73 17.04 2.63
N ALA A 100 -19.79 16.22 2.64
CA ALA A 100 -20.77 16.19 1.57
C ALA A 100 -21.42 17.56 1.35
N GLY A 101 -21.25 18.14 0.15
CA GLY A 101 -21.75 19.47 -0.17
C GLY A 101 -20.88 20.66 0.29
N LYS A 102 -19.67 20.42 0.82
CA LYS A 102 -18.72 21.49 1.21
C LYS A 102 -17.78 21.87 0.05
N ASP A 103 -16.88 22.82 0.29
CA ASP A 103 -15.84 23.16 -0.68
C ASP A 103 -14.89 21.98 -0.91
N TRP A 104 -14.76 21.58 -2.17
CA TRP A 104 -13.98 20.41 -2.54
C TRP A 104 -12.47 20.66 -2.40
N LEU A 105 -12.00 21.87 -2.66
CA LEU A 105 -10.59 22.20 -2.65
C LEU A 105 -10.04 22.25 -1.22
N GLU A 106 -10.78 22.86 -0.30
CA GLU A 106 -10.50 22.84 1.14
C GLU A 106 -10.48 21.41 1.68
N THR A 107 -11.47 20.59 1.30
CA THR A 107 -11.57 19.18 1.73
C THR A 107 -10.37 18.37 1.23
N LEU A 108 -9.96 18.57 -0.03
CA LEU A 108 -8.79 17.92 -0.61
C LEU A 108 -7.48 18.33 0.09
N HIS A 109 -7.31 19.62 0.38
CA HIS A 109 -6.14 20.11 1.11
C HIS A 109 -6.10 19.64 2.55
N PHE A 110 -7.26 19.53 3.22
CA PHE A 110 -7.37 18.92 4.54
C PHE A 110 -6.94 17.45 4.50
N ALA A 111 -7.46 16.67 3.54
CA ALA A 111 -7.07 15.28 3.35
C ALA A 111 -5.55 15.13 3.15
N MET A 112 -4.93 15.93 2.27
CA MET A 112 -3.48 15.82 2.02
C MET A 112 -2.60 16.29 3.18
N ARG A 113 -3.08 17.21 4.01
CA ARG A 113 -2.27 17.77 5.11
C ARG A 113 -2.24 16.84 6.32
N ASP A 114 -3.38 16.24 6.65
CA ASP A 114 -3.61 15.67 7.97
C ASP A 114 -3.66 14.12 7.97
N PHE A 115 -3.62 13.49 6.79
CA PHE A 115 -3.77 12.04 6.65
C PHE A 115 -2.58 11.37 5.96
N LYS A 116 -2.40 10.08 6.28
CA LYS A 116 -1.55 9.10 5.60
C LYS A 116 -2.41 8.05 4.90
N ASP A 117 -1.85 7.20 4.03
CA ASP A 117 -2.59 6.26 3.17
C ASP A 117 -3.62 5.41 3.94
N GLU A 118 -3.21 4.80 5.05
CA GLU A 118 -4.09 4.02 5.94
C GLU A 118 -5.32 4.84 6.34
N SER A 119 -5.10 6.00 6.96
CA SER A 119 -6.18 6.87 7.42
C SER A 119 -6.97 7.51 6.28
N PHE A 120 -6.35 7.75 5.13
CA PHE A 120 -7.02 8.30 3.97
C PHE A 120 -8.03 7.30 3.42
N ILE A 121 -7.63 6.03 3.29
CA ILE A 121 -8.53 4.94 2.89
C ILE A 121 -9.61 4.72 3.95
N SER A 122 -9.22 4.69 5.23
CA SER A 122 -10.17 4.47 6.32
C SER A 122 -11.21 5.57 6.42
N GLN A 123 -10.89 6.84 6.09
CA GLN A 123 -11.77 8.00 6.25
C GLN A 123 -12.47 8.48 4.97
N PHE A 124 -11.90 8.27 3.78
CA PHE A 124 -12.44 8.81 2.53
C PHE A 124 -12.88 7.77 1.49
N LEU A 125 -12.62 6.47 1.66
CA LEU A 125 -13.05 5.45 0.69
C LEU A 125 -14.58 5.26 0.71
N SER A 126 -15.25 5.62 -0.38
CA SER A 126 -16.71 5.54 -0.49
C SER A 126 -17.21 4.14 -0.88
N PRO A 127 -18.43 3.76 -0.45
CA PRO A 127 -19.07 2.54 -0.93
C PRO A 127 -19.20 2.47 -2.45
N LYS A 128 -19.43 3.61 -3.11
CA LYS A 128 -19.44 3.72 -4.57
C LYS A 128 -18.13 3.24 -5.17
N LEU A 129 -16.99 3.77 -4.71
CA LEU A 129 -15.69 3.34 -5.20
C LEU A 129 -15.42 1.87 -4.91
N MET A 130 -15.82 1.35 -3.74
CA MET A 130 -15.68 -0.07 -3.44
C MET A 130 -16.43 -0.96 -4.44
N ARG A 131 -17.61 -0.52 -4.91
CA ARG A 131 -18.35 -1.21 -5.97
C ARG A 131 -17.67 -1.05 -7.34
N ASP A 132 -17.22 0.15 -7.69
CA ASP A 132 -16.56 0.43 -8.97
C ASP A 132 -15.28 -0.41 -9.14
N PHE A 133 -14.49 -0.51 -8.07
CA PHE A 133 -13.28 -1.35 -8.02
C PHE A 133 -13.57 -2.83 -7.75
N ARG A 134 -14.84 -3.20 -7.51
CA ARG A 134 -15.29 -4.56 -7.16
C ARG A 134 -14.47 -5.15 -6.00
N LEU A 135 -14.25 -4.35 -4.97
CA LEU A 135 -13.46 -4.77 -3.80
C LEU A 135 -14.24 -5.80 -2.98
N PHE A 136 -13.55 -6.86 -2.60
CA PHE A 136 -14.06 -7.90 -1.70
C PHE A 136 -12.94 -8.37 -0.77
N THR A 137 -13.32 -8.82 0.42
CA THR A 137 -12.40 -9.44 1.37
C THR A 137 -12.57 -10.96 1.33
N ARG A 138 -11.46 -11.69 1.37
CA ARG A 138 -11.53 -13.15 1.53
C ARG A 138 -11.74 -13.44 3.01
N ALA A 139 -12.87 -14.05 3.36
CA ALA A 139 -13.12 -14.49 4.74
C ALA A 139 -11.92 -15.31 5.24
N GLY A 140 -11.25 -14.81 6.29
CA GLY A 140 -10.14 -15.50 6.92
C GLY A 140 -10.58 -16.87 7.46
N ARG A 141 -9.63 -17.79 7.57
CA ARG A 141 -9.75 -19.13 8.19
C ARG A 141 -10.11 -19.03 9.69
N ARG A 142 -11.27 -18.50 10.05
CA ARG A 142 -11.87 -18.71 11.37
C ARG A 142 -12.92 -19.81 11.24
N PRO A 143 -12.71 -20.99 11.85
CA PRO A 143 -13.67 -22.08 11.82
C PRO A 143 -14.81 -21.75 12.78
N GLN A 144 -15.71 -20.82 12.45
CA GLN A 144 -17.06 -20.71 13.07
C GLN A 144 -17.99 -19.61 12.56
N GLN A 145 -17.70 -18.85 11.49
CA GLN A 145 -18.70 -17.92 10.94
C GLN A 145 -18.93 -18.19 9.45
N LEU A 146 -20.15 -18.69 9.19
CA LEU A 146 -20.82 -19.09 7.96
C LEU A 146 -20.02 -19.13 6.63
N PRO A 147 -20.08 -20.25 5.89
CA PRO A 147 -19.69 -20.27 4.48
C PRO A 147 -20.76 -19.54 3.66
N GLY A 148 -20.55 -18.26 3.43
CA GLY A 148 -21.43 -17.45 2.59
C GLY A 148 -20.77 -16.12 2.31
N ASN A 149 -20.16 -15.99 1.13
CA ASN A 149 -19.67 -14.76 0.51
C ASN A 149 -19.85 -13.48 1.33
N LEU A 150 -18.82 -13.01 2.03
CA LEU A 150 -18.76 -11.62 2.54
C LEU A 150 -18.54 -10.59 1.41
N GLY A 151 -18.93 -10.93 0.17
CA GLY A 151 -19.16 -10.00 -0.93
C GLY A 151 -20.55 -9.36 -0.89
N ILE A 152 -21.20 -9.33 0.29
CA ILE A 152 -22.45 -8.60 0.44
C ILE A 152 -22.07 -7.13 0.57
N HIS A 153 -22.33 -6.39 -0.50
CA HIS A 153 -22.27 -4.93 -0.62
C HIS A 153 -23.31 -4.23 0.28
N ASN A 154 -23.34 -4.59 1.56
CA ASN A 154 -24.11 -3.93 2.61
C ASN A 154 -23.17 -3.08 3.50
N GLU A 155 -23.75 -2.31 4.41
CA GLU A 155 -23.00 -1.38 5.26
C GLU A 155 -21.87 -2.07 6.04
N ALA A 156 -22.15 -3.20 6.68
CA ALA A 156 -21.16 -3.97 7.44
C ALA A 156 -20.01 -4.46 6.53
N GLY A 157 -20.33 -4.92 5.32
CA GLY A 157 -19.36 -5.32 4.32
C GLY A 157 -18.44 -4.18 3.89
N TYR A 158 -18.99 -2.99 3.62
CA TYR A 158 -18.18 -1.83 3.26
C TYR A 158 -17.24 -1.38 4.40
N ARG A 159 -17.73 -1.39 5.66
CA ARG A 159 -16.87 -1.09 6.81
C ARG A 159 -15.71 -2.09 6.94
N ALA A 160 -15.99 -3.38 6.74
CA ALA A 160 -14.97 -4.43 6.76
C ALA A 160 -13.95 -4.27 5.61
N ILE A 161 -14.41 -3.97 4.39
CA ILE A 161 -13.53 -3.70 3.25
C ILE A 161 -12.61 -2.51 3.53
N ARG A 162 -13.12 -1.41 4.08
CA ARG A 162 -12.30 -0.24 4.46
C ARG A 162 -11.23 -0.61 5.48
N GLN A 163 -11.61 -1.34 6.52
CA GLN A 163 -10.70 -1.73 7.59
C GLN A 163 -9.58 -2.63 7.06
N GLU A 164 -9.92 -3.68 6.30
CA GLU A 164 -8.95 -4.61 5.72
C GLU A 164 -8.03 -3.92 4.71
N LEU A 165 -8.60 -3.07 3.83
CA LEU A 165 -7.80 -2.33 2.86
C LEU A 165 -6.88 -1.32 3.55
N SER A 166 -7.39 -0.58 4.53
CA SER A 166 -6.60 0.35 5.35
C SER A 166 -5.44 -0.37 6.03
N ALA A 167 -5.68 -1.56 6.61
CA ALA A 167 -4.64 -2.36 7.24
C ALA A 167 -3.56 -2.83 6.24
N GLN A 168 -3.93 -3.07 4.97
CA GLN A 168 -2.99 -3.34 3.89
C GLN A 168 -2.15 -2.13 3.47
N TYR A 169 -2.43 -0.91 3.92
CA TYR A 169 -1.53 0.24 3.70
C TYR A 169 -0.83 0.68 4.99
N ASN A 170 -1.00 -0.06 6.08
CA ASN A 170 -0.26 0.18 7.30
C ASN A 170 1.16 -0.40 7.16
N LEU A 171 2.15 0.48 6.99
CA LEU A 171 3.55 0.11 6.78
C LEU A 171 4.11 -0.85 7.84
N SER A 172 3.66 -0.71 9.08
CA SER A 172 4.11 -1.55 10.20
C SER A 172 3.77 -3.02 9.99
N ASN A 173 2.73 -3.33 9.19
CA ASN A 173 2.33 -4.70 8.87
C ASN A 173 3.08 -5.30 7.67
N HIS A 174 3.78 -4.47 6.88
CA HIS A 174 4.43 -4.90 5.62
C HIS A 174 5.93 -5.03 5.72
N GLU A 175 6.59 -4.23 6.54
CA GLU A 175 8.04 -4.30 6.66
C GLU A 175 8.44 -5.44 7.60
N PRO A 176 9.20 -6.44 7.12
CA PRO A 176 9.64 -7.53 7.98
C PRO A 176 10.53 -6.96 9.09
N ASN A 177 10.21 -7.30 10.33
CA ASN A 177 10.99 -6.90 11.50
C ASN A 177 12.29 -7.72 11.56
N ILE A 178 13.33 -7.21 10.89
CA ILE A 178 14.67 -7.80 10.89
C ILE A 178 15.62 -6.88 11.65
N GLN A 179 16.24 -7.40 12.71
CA GLN A 179 17.13 -6.65 13.58
C GLN A 179 18.54 -7.22 13.54
N VAL A 180 19.54 -6.36 13.71
CA VAL A 180 20.91 -6.82 14.01
C VAL A 180 20.90 -7.32 15.44
N TRP A 181 20.97 -8.64 15.60
CA TRP A 181 20.92 -9.29 16.91
C TRP A 181 22.29 -9.40 17.56
N ASN A 182 23.30 -9.80 16.78
CA ASN A 182 24.65 -9.97 17.28
C ASN A 182 25.69 -9.66 16.19
N VAL A 183 26.86 -9.22 16.64
CA VAL A 183 28.05 -9.06 15.81
C VAL A 183 29.21 -9.71 16.56
N ASP A 184 29.83 -10.75 16.00
CA ASP A 184 30.95 -11.42 16.65
C ASP A 184 32.27 -10.65 16.47
N LEU A 185 32.43 -9.57 17.24
CA LEU A 185 33.63 -8.72 17.15
C LEU A 185 34.94 -9.42 17.56
N ARG A 186 34.87 -10.55 18.27
CA ARG A 186 36.05 -11.23 18.84
C ARG A 186 36.48 -12.47 18.04
N GLY A 187 35.54 -13.13 17.37
CA GLY A 187 35.79 -14.29 16.54
C GLY A 187 35.80 -13.96 15.05
N ASP A 188 34.83 -14.52 14.33
CA ASP A 188 34.80 -14.53 12.86
C ASP A 188 34.20 -13.26 12.23
N ARG A 189 33.81 -12.28 13.06
CA ARG A 189 33.12 -11.04 12.64
C ARG A 189 31.79 -11.31 11.94
N SER A 190 31.17 -12.46 12.20
CA SER A 190 29.85 -12.77 11.66
C SER A 190 28.78 -11.82 12.18
N LEU A 191 27.80 -11.55 11.32
CA LEU A 191 26.63 -10.73 11.59
C LEU A 191 25.41 -11.64 11.71
N THR A 192 24.76 -11.62 12.87
CA THR A 192 23.48 -12.33 13.07
C THR A 192 22.33 -11.34 12.95
N LEU A 193 21.46 -11.59 11.97
CA LEU A 193 20.19 -10.93 11.76
C LEU A 193 19.07 -11.79 12.34
N ARG A 194 18.13 -11.17 13.06
CA ARG A 194 16.97 -11.83 13.63
C ARG A 194 15.67 -11.27 13.07
N TYR A 195 14.90 -12.14 12.45
CA TYR A 195 13.55 -11.89 12.00
C TYR A 195 12.55 -12.25 13.10
N VAL A 196 11.63 -11.33 13.41
CA VAL A 196 10.48 -11.57 14.30
C VAL A 196 9.21 -11.52 13.45
N PRO A 197 8.55 -12.66 13.18
CA PRO A 197 7.33 -12.70 12.39
C PRO A 197 6.19 -11.95 13.06
N GLN A 198 5.52 -11.10 12.29
CA GLN A 198 4.21 -10.57 12.67
C GLN A 198 3.14 -11.47 12.04
N GLU A 199 2.15 -11.92 12.83
CA GLU A 199 1.06 -12.79 12.38
C GLU A 199 1.52 -14.07 11.64
N ARG A 200 2.70 -14.60 12.01
CA ARG A 200 3.31 -15.79 11.39
C ARG A 200 3.56 -15.64 9.89
N ALA A 201 3.70 -14.42 9.39
CA ALA A 201 4.04 -14.16 8.00
C ALA A 201 5.46 -14.67 7.69
N PRO A 202 5.65 -15.53 6.67
CA PRO A 202 6.98 -15.96 6.26
C PRO A 202 7.69 -14.87 5.44
N LEU A 203 9.03 -14.83 5.50
CA LEU A 203 9.82 -14.02 4.58
C LEU A 203 9.73 -14.56 3.15
N ASP A 204 9.71 -13.65 2.18
CA ASP A 204 9.71 -14.00 0.76
C ASP A 204 11.04 -14.65 0.31
N LYS A 205 11.00 -15.40 -0.80
CA LYS A 205 12.19 -16.08 -1.37
C LYS A 205 13.30 -15.11 -1.79
N SER A 206 12.95 -13.86 -2.08
CA SER A 206 13.91 -12.77 -2.34
C SER A 206 14.90 -12.53 -1.19
N ARG A 207 14.62 -13.02 0.02
CA ARG A 207 15.55 -12.97 1.17
C ARG A 207 16.95 -13.47 0.83
N ARG A 208 17.08 -14.47 -0.05
CA ARG A 208 18.37 -15.03 -0.46
C ARG A 208 19.25 -14.01 -1.18
N GLU A 209 18.67 -13.22 -2.09
CA GLU A 209 19.42 -12.18 -2.80
C GLU A 209 19.76 -11.02 -1.87
N VAL A 210 18.85 -10.63 -0.97
CA VAL A 210 19.12 -9.64 0.07
C VAL A 210 20.32 -10.06 0.93
N MET A 211 20.36 -11.31 1.38
CA MET A 211 21.47 -11.85 2.18
C MET A 211 22.82 -11.79 1.45
N LYS A 212 22.85 -12.06 0.13
CA LYS A 212 24.09 -11.88 -0.67
C LYS A 212 24.55 -10.44 -0.73
N HIS A 213 23.62 -9.48 -0.83
CA HIS A 213 23.95 -8.06 -0.83
C HIS A 213 24.46 -7.60 0.54
N VAL A 214 23.82 -8.04 1.63
CA VAL A 214 24.30 -7.74 2.99
C VAL A 214 25.69 -8.33 3.22
N TYR A 215 25.92 -9.59 2.82
CA TYR A 215 27.24 -10.22 2.87
C TYR A 215 28.30 -9.43 2.08
N ARG A 216 27.98 -8.98 0.86
CA ARG A 216 28.89 -8.16 0.05
C ARG A 216 29.27 -6.84 0.73
N LEU A 217 28.33 -6.22 1.43
CA LEU A 217 28.57 -4.96 2.14
C LEU A 217 29.32 -5.16 3.47
N TRP A 218 29.01 -6.25 4.18
CA TRP A 218 29.59 -6.55 5.49
C TRP A 218 31.00 -7.16 5.39
N GLY A 219 31.23 -8.03 4.40
CA GLY A 219 32.51 -8.68 4.12
C GLY A 219 32.79 -9.96 4.92
N PHE A 220 31.96 -10.30 5.90
CA PHE A 220 32.05 -11.54 6.71
C PHE A 220 30.72 -12.30 6.69
N ASP A 221 30.71 -13.50 7.25
CA ASP A 221 29.53 -14.38 7.31
C ASP A 221 28.29 -13.65 7.88
N VAL A 222 27.16 -13.80 7.20
CA VAL A 222 25.86 -13.25 7.63
C VAL A 222 24.89 -14.40 7.84
N ILE A 223 24.27 -14.42 9.02
CA ILE A 223 23.34 -15.45 9.48
C ILE A 223 21.99 -14.79 9.66
N LEU A 224 20.93 -15.36 9.08
CA LEU A 224 19.55 -14.93 9.27
C LEU A 224 18.79 -15.99 10.04
N GLU A 225 18.26 -15.61 11.20
CA GLU A 225 17.49 -16.45 12.08
C GLU A 225 16.06 -15.91 12.23
N GLN A 226 15.11 -16.79 12.51
CA GLN A 226 13.74 -16.45 12.89
C GLN A 226 13.53 -16.74 14.36
N GLN A 227 12.92 -15.80 15.09
CA GLN A 227 12.41 -16.04 16.43
C GLN A 227 10.93 -16.39 16.36
N ASN A 228 10.57 -17.57 16.83
CA ASN A 228 9.19 -18.04 16.91
C ASN A 228 8.48 -17.49 18.16
N GLU A 229 7.14 -17.59 18.19
CA GLU A 229 6.31 -17.12 19.32
C GLU A 229 6.65 -17.82 20.65
N ASP A 230 7.15 -19.06 20.60
CA ASP A 230 7.59 -19.84 21.76
C ASP A 230 9.00 -19.45 22.24
N GLY A 231 9.64 -18.49 21.59
CA GLY A 231 11.01 -18.06 21.87
C GLY A 231 12.09 -18.95 21.25
N SER A 232 11.72 -20.02 20.55
CA SER A 232 12.67 -20.83 19.78
C SER A 232 13.26 -20.04 18.63
N VAL A 233 14.50 -20.35 18.27
CA VAL A 233 15.22 -19.68 17.18
C VAL A 233 15.54 -20.70 16.10
N GLU A 234 15.10 -20.41 14.89
CA GLU A 234 15.31 -21.23 13.71
C GLU A 234 16.27 -20.53 12.74
N LEU A 235 17.25 -21.26 12.21
CA LEU A 235 18.13 -20.74 11.17
C LEU A 235 17.40 -20.73 9.82
N LEU A 236 17.19 -19.55 9.25
CA LEU A 236 16.56 -19.42 7.93
C LEU A 236 17.57 -19.48 6.80
N GLU A 237 18.69 -18.76 6.91
CA GLU A 237 19.65 -18.63 5.83
C GLU A 237 21.04 -18.24 6.34
N ARG A 238 22.10 -18.64 5.62
CA ARG A 238 23.49 -18.22 5.88
C ARG A 238 24.17 -17.87 4.57
N CYS A 239 24.91 -16.76 4.56
CA CYS A 239 25.74 -16.35 3.44
C CYS A 239 27.18 -16.07 3.93
N PRO A 240 28.21 -16.80 3.42
CA PRO A 240 28.15 -17.86 2.43
C PRO A 240 27.51 -19.15 3.01
N PRO A 241 26.89 -19.99 2.17
CA PRO A 241 26.40 -21.30 2.61
C PRO A 241 27.59 -22.11 3.16
N ARG A 242 27.40 -22.80 4.28
CA ARG A 242 28.44 -23.73 4.78
C ARG A 242 28.73 -24.75 3.68
N PRO A 243 30.00 -25.08 3.39
CA PRO A 243 30.31 -26.20 2.54
C PRO A 243 29.67 -27.44 3.16
N SER A 244 28.85 -28.15 2.37
CA SER A 244 28.33 -29.45 2.76
C SER A 244 29.53 -30.36 3.00
N THR A 245 29.81 -30.66 4.27
CA THR A 245 30.69 -31.77 4.63
C THR A 245 30.08 -33.04 4.03
N LEU A 246 30.70 -33.52 2.95
CA LEU A 246 30.59 -34.90 2.47
C LEU A 246 31.20 -35.84 3.50
#